data_AF-A0A9P9IS01-F1
#
_entry.id   AF-A0A9P9IS01-F1
#
_cell.length_a   1.000
_cell.length_b   1.000
_cell.length_c   1.000
_cell.angle_alpha   90.00
_cell.angle_beta   90.00
_cell.angle_gamma   90.00
#
_symmetry.space_group_name_H-M   'P 1'
#
loop_
_entity.id
_entity.type
_entity.pdbx_description
1 polymer ?
#
loop_
_entity_poly.entity_id
_entity_poly.type
_entity_poly.pdbx_seq_one_letter_code
_entity_poly.pdbx_strand_id
1 'polypeptide(L)'
;MAFNLLDHSRTIVNLIQCLATALSRDKLLRLTQFFARFYAWFLSRRKCRTRNIATWKLVMKQAALIRRLSRLGNNIQYFQVAIQTFLAKDQDPVLLYAAIGRQLGLAGFLTCDAAIALDTLDMWRLKSTERVHIEASRLWSIAVLCNIIAGGYELCKLQQQQRTGEKVDAVSRHRHMTIERKFSQLQLFSDLCDLIIATSPLLIVRMSDGVIGICGIISTIASMCISQKNRSQLN
;
A
#
# COMPACT_ATOMS: atom_id res chain seq x y z
N MET A 1 -0.99 -35.10 14.47
CA MET A 1 -1.26 -33.98 15.42
C MET A 1 -0.02 -33.11 15.66
N ALA A 2 1.19 -33.67 15.78
CA ALA A 2 2.44 -32.91 15.95
C ALA A 2 2.81 -31.97 14.79
N PHE A 3 2.48 -32.33 13.54
CA PHE A 3 2.72 -31.49 12.36
C PHE A 3 1.96 -30.14 12.43
N ASN A 4 0.69 -30.18 12.86
CA ASN A 4 -0.12 -28.96 13.02
C ASN A 4 0.40 -28.05 14.15
N LEU A 5 0.99 -28.61 15.22
CA LEU A 5 1.56 -27.83 16.32
C LEU A 5 2.89 -27.16 15.92
N LEU A 6 3.72 -27.85 15.13
CA LEU A 6 4.96 -27.28 14.57
C LEU A 6 4.68 -26.20 13.53
N ASP A 7 3.65 -26.38 12.69
CA ASP A 7 3.20 -25.36 11.74
C ASP A 7 2.57 -24.16 12.46
N HIS A 8 1.81 -24.39 13.52
CA HIS A 8 1.25 -23.30 14.33
C HIS A 8 2.34 -22.53 15.07
N SER A 9 3.34 -23.22 15.61
CA SER A 9 4.51 -22.60 16.25
C SER A 9 5.32 -21.76 15.24
N ARG A 10 5.59 -22.30 14.03
CA ARG A 10 6.28 -21.55 12.97
C ARG A 10 5.49 -20.35 12.49
N THR A 11 4.18 -20.47 12.32
CA THR A 11 3.32 -19.33 11.94
C THR A 11 3.29 -18.28 13.03
N ILE A 12 3.20 -18.65 14.31
CA ILE A 12 3.27 -17.71 15.44
C ILE A 12 4.64 -17.02 15.51
N VAL A 13 5.75 -17.75 15.39
CA VAL A 13 7.11 -17.17 15.37
C VAL A 13 7.29 -16.23 14.19
N ASN A 14 6.86 -16.62 12.99
CA ASN A 14 6.89 -15.76 11.81
C ASN A 14 5.99 -14.53 11.98
N LEU A 15 4.86 -14.64 12.67
CA LEU A 15 3.95 -13.55 12.96
C LEU A 15 4.55 -12.58 13.99
N ILE A 16 5.24 -13.09 15.02
CA ILE A 16 5.99 -12.30 16.01
C ILE A 16 7.17 -11.58 15.35
N GLN A 17 7.97 -12.25 14.53
CA GLN A 17 9.06 -11.64 13.75
C GLN A 17 8.52 -10.65 12.72
N CYS A 18 7.34 -10.91 12.16
CA CYS A 18 6.63 -9.94 11.34
C CYS A 18 6.34 -8.70 12.19
N LEU A 19 5.57 -8.82 13.28
CA LEU A 19 5.19 -7.75 14.22
C LEU A 19 6.36 -6.94 14.78
N ALA A 20 7.54 -7.54 14.92
CA ALA A 20 8.74 -6.88 15.40
C ALA A 20 9.25 -5.76 14.46
N THR A 21 8.92 -5.83 13.15
CA THR A 21 9.37 -4.82 12.18
C THR A 21 8.41 -3.63 12.09
N ALA A 22 8.92 -2.40 12.10
CA ALA A 22 8.08 -1.19 11.99
C ALA A 22 7.18 -1.17 10.73
N LEU A 23 7.68 -1.74 9.63
CA LEU A 23 6.98 -1.85 8.35
C LEU A 23 5.75 -2.78 8.40
N SER A 24 5.79 -3.86 9.17
CA SER A 24 4.65 -4.76 9.31
C SER A 24 3.58 -4.15 10.22
N ARG A 25 4.00 -3.41 11.26
CA ARG A 25 3.11 -2.72 12.19
C ARG A 25 2.28 -1.68 11.44
N ASP A 26 2.86 -0.93 10.52
CA ASP A 26 2.09 -0.03 9.65
C ASP A 26 1.02 -0.81 8.86
N LYS A 27 1.38 -1.91 8.21
CA LYS A 27 0.42 -2.73 7.42
C LYS A 27 -0.72 -3.27 8.29
N LEU A 28 -0.42 -3.74 9.50
CA LEU A 28 -1.45 -4.19 10.45
C LEU A 28 -2.38 -3.06 10.87
N LEU A 29 -1.84 -1.88 11.17
CA LEU A 29 -2.66 -0.71 11.46
C LEU A 29 -3.50 -0.32 10.24
N ARG A 30 -2.99 -0.48 9.00
CA ARG A 30 -3.76 -0.24 7.76
C ARG A 30 -4.98 -1.16 7.72
N LEU A 31 -4.74 -2.44 7.97
CA LEU A 31 -5.78 -3.46 7.97
C LEU A 31 -6.84 -3.14 9.01
N THR A 32 -6.44 -2.82 10.25
CA THR A 32 -7.35 -2.43 11.33
C THR A 32 -8.15 -1.18 10.98
N GLN A 33 -7.51 -0.15 10.40
CA GLN A 33 -8.17 1.08 9.98
C GLN A 33 -9.27 0.81 8.94
N PHE A 34 -8.94 0.09 7.86
CA PHE A 34 -9.90 -0.16 6.77
C PHE A 34 -10.96 -1.21 7.15
N PHE A 35 -10.61 -2.19 7.98
CA PHE A 35 -11.57 -3.11 8.57
C PHE A 35 -12.57 -2.38 9.46
N ALA A 36 -12.10 -1.49 10.35
CA ALA A 36 -12.98 -0.68 11.18
C ALA A 36 -13.89 0.23 10.35
N ARG A 37 -13.39 0.80 9.24
CA ARG A 37 -14.19 1.59 8.29
C ARG A 37 -15.29 0.75 7.64
N PHE A 38 -14.94 -0.42 7.10
CA PHE A 38 -15.90 -1.34 6.49
C PHE A 38 -16.96 -1.79 7.49
N TYR A 39 -16.53 -2.21 8.69
CA TYR A 39 -17.43 -2.74 9.70
C TYR A 39 -18.38 -1.67 10.26
N ALA A 40 -17.91 -0.43 10.46
CA ALA A 40 -18.77 0.69 10.81
C ALA A 40 -19.85 0.96 9.74
N TRP A 41 -19.47 0.87 8.46
CA TRP A 41 -20.42 0.99 7.35
C TRP A 41 -21.41 -0.18 7.32
N PHE A 42 -20.94 -1.41 7.53
CA PHE A 42 -21.78 -2.60 7.57
C PHE A 42 -22.82 -2.55 8.69
N LEU A 43 -22.41 -2.15 9.91
CA LEU A 43 -23.32 -1.92 11.04
C LEU A 43 -24.34 -0.82 10.75
N SER A 44 -23.95 0.22 10.01
CA SER A 44 -24.85 1.29 9.60
C SER A 44 -25.94 0.79 8.65
N ARG A 45 -25.66 -0.22 7.81
CA ARG A 45 -26.65 -0.85 6.92
C ARG A 45 -27.65 -1.74 7.67
N ARG A 46 -27.22 -2.38 8.76
CA ARG A 46 -28.10 -3.25 9.59
C ARG A 46 -28.95 -2.49 10.61
N LYS A 47 -28.96 -1.15 10.60
CA LYS A 47 -29.66 -0.29 11.58
C LYS A 47 -29.31 -0.63 13.04
N CYS A 48 -28.08 -1.07 13.29
CA CYS A 48 -27.62 -1.39 14.63
C CYS A 48 -27.46 -0.12 15.51
N ARG A 49 -27.35 -0.32 16.84
CA ARG A 49 -27.23 0.76 17.83
C ARG A 49 -26.09 1.73 17.48
N THR A 50 -26.38 3.03 17.51
CA THR A 50 -25.46 4.14 17.16
C THR A 50 -24.13 4.10 17.92
N ARG A 51 -24.15 3.63 19.18
CA ARG A 51 -22.95 3.44 20.02
C ARG A 51 -21.91 2.52 19.38
N ASN A 52 -22.32 1.40 18.80
CA ASN A 52 -21.39 0.44 18.20
C ASN A 52 -20.71 1.03 16.96
N ILE A 53 -21.46 1.81 16.16
CA ILE A 53 -20.93 2.50 14.98
C ILE A 53 -19.89 3.54 15.39
N ALA A 54 -20.15 4.31 16.45
CA ALA A 54 -19.23 5.31 16.97
C ALA A 54 -17.91 4.69 17.44
N THR A 55 -17.96 3.55 18.13
CA THR A 55 -16.76 2.83 18.59
C THR A 55 -15.86 2.45 17.42
N TRP A 56 -16.41 1.85 16.35
CA TRP A 56 -15.61 1.46 15.19
C TRP A 56 -15.08 2.65 14.40
N LYS A 57 -15.84 3.75 14.32
CA LYS A 57 -15.32 5.02 13.75
C LYS A 57 -14.17 5.59 14.58
N LEU A 58 -14.22 5.46 15.91
CA LEU A 58 -13.13 5.88 16.78
C LEU A 58 -11.88 5.02 16.54
N VAL A 59 -12.03 3.69 16.50
CA VAL A 59 -10.92 2.75 16.19
C VAL A 59 -10.27 3.12 14.84
N MET A 60 -11.07 3.37 13.81
CA MET A 60 -10.58 3.82 12.50
C MET A 60 -9.75 5.11 12.61
N LYS A 61 -10.25 6.13 13.31
CA LYS A 61 -9.56 7.41 13.48
C LYS A 61 -8.24 7.27 14.26
N GLN A 62 -8.25 6.51 15.34
CA GLN A 62 -7.06 6.29 16.17
C GLN A 62 -6.00 5.48 15.42
N ALA A 63 -6.41 4.41 14.71
CA ALA A 63 -5.49 3.64 13.87
C ALA A 63 -4.87 4.50 12.76
N ALA A 64 -5.65 5.40 12.14
CA ALA A 64 -5.14 6.35 11.15
C ALA A 64 -4.12 7.31 11.76
N LEU A 65 -4.40 7.88 12.94
CA LEU A 65 -3.49 8.79 13.64
C LEU A 65 -2.17 8.10 13.99
N ILE A 66 -2.21 6.90 14.57
CA ILE A 66 -1.00 6.14 14.92
C ILE A 66 -0.15 5.87 13.67
N ARG A 67 -0.78 5.55 12.53
CA ARG A 67 -0.08 5.34 11.24
C ARG A 67 0.61 6.61 10.75
N ARG A 68 -0.05 7.77 10.84
CA ARG A 68 0.55 9.05 10.45
C ARG A 68 1.80 9.32 11.28
N LEU A 69 1.69 9.17 12.59
CA LEU A 69 2.81 9.36 13.51
C LEU A 69 3.94 8.37 13.27
N SER A 70 3.64 7.09 13.00
CA SER A 70 4.68 6.08 12.77
C SER A 70 5.46 6.27 11.47
N ARG A 71 5.00 7.14 10.56
CA ARG A 71 5.68 7.43 9.29
C ARG A 71 6.43 8.75 9.29
N LEU A 72 6.35 9.53 10.37
CA LEU A 72 7.12 10.77 10.48
C LEU A 72 8.61 10.49 10.21
N GLY A 73 9.19 11.28 9.31
CA GLY A 73 10.59 11.15 8.91
C GLY A 73 10.84 10.21 7.73
N ASN A 74 9.90 9.33 7.36
CA ASN A 74 10.09 8.43 6.20
C ASN A 74 10.22 9.18 4.87
N ASN A 75 9.71 10.41 4.78
CA ASN A 75 9.74 11.26 3.58
C ASN A 75 11.17 11.41 3.04
N ILE A 76 12.14 11.53 3.94
CA ILE A 76 13.56 11.70 3.61
C ILE A 76 14.08 10.47 2.85
N GLN A 77 13.66 9.27 3.25
CA GLN A 77 14.03 8.03 2.57
C GLN A 77 13.45 8.00 1.14
N TYR A 78 12.21 8.46 0.95
CA TYR A 78 11.61 8.51 -0.38
C TYR A 78 12.31 9.52 -1.30
N PHE A 79 12.75 10.67 -0.77
CA PHE A 79 13.59 11.61 -1.51
C PHE A 79 14.95 11.01 -1.87
N GLN A 80 15.61 10.34 -0.93
CA GLN A 80 16.88 9.68 -1.17
C GLN A 80 16.75 8.62 -2.27
N VAL A 81 15.71 7.79 -2.23
CA VAL A 81 15.49 6.75 -3.25
C VAL A 81 15.17 7.38 -4.61
N ALA A 82 14.44 8.50 -4.65
CA ALA A 82 14.18 9.22 -5.91
C ALA A 82 15.48 9.69 -6.57
N ILE A 83 16.41 10.25 -5.78
CA ILE A 83 17.72 10.70 -6.26
C ILE A 83 18.56 9.51 -6.72
N GLN A 84 18.61 8.42 -5.94
CA GLN A 84 19.35 7.21 -6.31
C GLN A 84 18.83 6.60 -7.61
N THR A 85 17.51 6.58 -7.79
CA THR A 85 16.87 6.08 -9.01
C THR A 85 17.24 6.96 -10.20
N PHE A 86 17.25 8.28 -10.04
CA PHE A 86 17.69 9.22 -11.09
C PHE A 86 19.16 9.06 -11.48
N LEU A 87 20.03 8.73 -10.52
CA LEU A 87 21.46 8.51 -10.76
C LEU A 87 21.77 7.15 -11.41
N ALA A 88 20.85 6.19 -11.38
CA ALA A 88 21.03 4.88 -12.01
C ALA A 88 20.91 5.02 -13.54
N LYS A 89 22.02 4.87 -14.26
CA LYS A 89 22.13 5.17 -15.71
C LYS A 89 21.60 4.09 -16.66
N ASP A 90 21.20 2.91 -16.16
CA ASP A 90 20.92 1.72 -16.99
C ASP A 90 19.45 1.24 -16.97
N GLN A 91 18.48 2.14 -16.79
CA GLN A 91 17.05 1.76 -16.78
C GLN A 91 16.32 2.26 -18.03
N ASP A 92 15.31 1.49 -18.47
CA ASP A 92 14.38 1.93 -19.51
C ASP A 92 13.78 3.30 -19.10
N PRO A 93 13.74 4.30 -20.01
CA PRO A 93 13.36 5.66 -19.65
C PRO A 93 11.94 5.75 -19.07
N VAL A 94 11.01 4.93 -19.58
CA VAL A 94 9.63 4.88 -19.10
C VAL A 94 9.56 4.41 -17.64
N LEU A 95 10.31 3.35 -17.29
CA LEU A 95 10.37 2.83 -15.93
C LEU A 95 11.09 3.80 -14.99
N LEU A 96 12.14 4.46 -15.48
CA LEU A 96 12.88 5.48 -14.74
C LEU A 96 11.96 6.66 -14.33
N TYR A 97 11.26 7.26 -15.29
CA TYR A 97 10.35 8.38 -15.00
C TYR A 97 9.19 7.97 -14.10
N ALA A 98 8.60 6.78 -14.33
CA ALA A 98 7.54 6.27 -13.47
C ALA A 98 8.04 6.00 -12.04
N ALA A 99 9.25 5.46 -11.88
CA ALA A 99 9.84 5.22 -10.56
C ALA A 99 10.14 6.54 -9.83
N ILE A 100 10.72 7.54 -10.51
CA ILE A 100 10.98 8.86 -9.92
C ILE A 100 9.66 9.54 -9.52
N GLY A 101 8.67 9.57 -10.42
CA GLY A 101 7.35 10.14 -10.16
C GLY A 101 6.66 9.48 -8.97
N ARG A 102 6.75 8.15 -8.85
CA ARG A 102 6.24 7.40 -7.69
C ARG A 102 6.89 7.83 -6.39
N GLN A 103 8.23 7.89 -6.35
CA GLN A 103 8.96 8.21 -5.12
C GLN A 103 8.76 9.67 -4.70
N LEU A 104 8.73 10.62 -5.65
CA LEU A 104 8.44 12.03 -5.39
C LEU A 104 6.99 12.23 -4.92
N GLY A 105 6.02 11.57 -5.54
CA GLY A 105 4.62 11.63 -5.11
C GLY A 105 4.42 11.07 -3.69
N LEU A 106 5.10 9.97 -3.33
CA LEU A 106 5.10 9.44 -1.97
C LEU A 106 5.79 10.36 -0.96
N ALA A 107 6.92 10.96 -1.33
CA ALA A 107 7.64 11.91 -0.49
C ALA A 107 6.80 13.16 -0.20
N GLY A 108 6.14 13.70 -1.24
CA GLY A 108 5.21 14.82 -1.11
C GLY A 108 3.99 14.47 -0.26
N PHE A 109 3.35 13.32 -0.53
CA PHE A 109 2.24 12.82 0.26
C PHE A 109 2.58 12.73 1.75
N LEU A 110 3.70 12.08 2.10
CA LEU A 110 4.11 11.93 3.49
C LEU A 110 4.53 13.25 4.15
N THR A 111 4.95 14.25 3.36
CA THR A 111 5.22 15.60 3.86
C THR A 111 3.95 16.31 4.27
N CYS A 112 2.91 16.21 3.45
CA CYS A 112 1.57 16.69 3.83
C CYS A 112 1.01 15.89 5.02
N ASP A 113 1.19 14.56 5.04
CA ASP A 113 0.72 13.69 6.13
C ASP A 113 1.43 14.02 7.47
N ALA A 114 2.72 14.35 7.42
CA ALA A 114 3.49 14.83 8.57
C ALA A 114 2.98 16.19 9.08
N ALA A 115 2.70 17.13 8.18
CA ALA A 115 2.12 18.43 8.55
C ALA A 115 0.76 18.26 9.22
N ILE A 116 -0.10 17.38 8.70
CA ILE A 116 -1.39 17.06 9.32
C ILE A 116 -1.20 16.41 10.70
N ALA A 117 -0.19 15.55 10.87
CA ALA A 117 0.09 14.93 12.16
C ALA A 117 0.53 15.97 13.21
N LEU A 118 1.37 16.94 12.84
CA LEU A 118 1.79 18.04 13.72
C LEU A 118 0.62 18.96 14.09
N ASP A 119 -0.31 19.19 13.16
CA ASP A 119 -1.55 19.93 13.42
C ASP A 119 -2.43 19.19 14.43
N THR A 120 -2.56 17.87 14.33
CA THR A 120 -3.32 17.09 15.32
C THR A 120 -2.69 17.04 16.71
N LEU A 121 -1.39 17.35 16.82
CA LEU A 121 -0.69 17.46 18.10
C LEU A 121 -0.67 18.88 18.66
N ASP A 122 -1.36 19.84 18.02
CA ASP A 122 -1.33 21.28 18.34
C ASP A 122 0.07 21.90 18.30
N MET A 123 1.07 21.22 17.72
CA MET A 123 2.44 21.74 17.57
C MET A 123 2.52 22.81 16.49
N TRP A 124 1.77 22.64 15.39
CA TRP A 124 1.71 23.61 14.30
C TRP A 124 0.31 23.68 13.69
N ARG A 125 -0.38 24.80 13.88
CA ARG A 125 -1.74 24.99 13.39
C ARG A 125 -1.79 25.32 11.90
N LEU A 126 -2.39 24.43 11.13
CA LEU A 126 -2.67 24.64 9.72
C LEU A 126 -3.91 25.53 9.53
N LYS A 127 -3.86 26.42 8.55
CA LYS A 127 -5.03 27.26 8.18
C LYS A 127 -6.23 26.43 7.73
N SER A 128 -5.99 25.28 7.09
CA SER A 128 -7.02 24.33 6.69
C SER A 128 -6.42 22.93 6.52
N THR A 129 -6.67 22.06 7.50
CA THR A 129 -6.26 20.65 7.47
C THR A 129 -6.91 19.90 6.29
N GLU A 130 -8.14 20.27 5.92
CA GLU A 130 -8.88 19.66 4.81
C GLU A 130 -8.19 19.90 3.45
N ARG A 131 -7.73 21.14 3.18
CA ARG A 131 -7.01 21.44 1.93
C ARG A 131 -5.71 20.65 1.82
N VAL A 132 -4.95 20.57 2.91
CA VAL A 132 -3.70 19.78 2.95
C VAL A 132 -4.00 18.29 2.77
N HIS A 133 -5.12 17.80 3.31
CA HIS A 133 -5.56 16.42 3.11
C HIS A 133 -5.91 16.12 1.65
N ILE A 134 -6.59 17.05 0.96
CA ILE A 134 -6.91 16.92 -0.47
C ILE A 134 -5.61 16.91 -1.29
N GLU A 135 -4.66 17.79 -0.99
CA GLU A 135 -3.39 17.86 -1.71
C GLU A 135 -2.52 16.60 -1.47
N ALA A 136 -2.47 16.11 -0.23
CA ALA A 136 -1.85 14.83 0.09
C ALA A 136 -2.47 13.71 -0.77
N SER A 137 -3.80 13.70 -0.90
CA SER A 137 -4.52 12.68 -1.68
C SER A 137 -4.19 12.77 -3.17
N ARG A 138 -3.98 13.99 -3.72
CA ARG A 138 -3.52 14.18 -5.11
C ARG A 138 -2.12 13.60 -5.31
N LEU A 139 -1.17 13.96 -4.45
CA LEU A 139 0.21 13.48 -4.53
C LEU A 139 0.28 11.95 -4.42
N TRP A 140 -0.51 11.36 -3.52
CA TRP A 140 -0.61 9.91 -3.41
C TRP A 140 -1.23 9.28 -4.67
N SER A 141 -2.28 9.90 -5.24
CA SER A 141 -2.89 9.40 -6.48
C SER A 141 -1.91 9.41 -7.66
N ILE A 142 -1.09 10.45 -7.80
CA ILE A 142 -0.03 10.53 -8.83
C ILE A 142 0.97 9.39 -8.63
N ALA A 143 1.40 9.14 -7.39
CA ALA A 143 2.34 8.06 -7.11
C ALA A 143 1.78 6.68 -7.48
N VAL A 144 0.50 6.43 -7.17
CA VAL A 144 -0.18 5.18 -7.52
C VAL A 144 -0.34 5.04 -9.03
N LEU A 145 -0.68 6.11 -9.76
CA LEU A 145 -0.76 6.10 -11.21
C LEU A 145 0.59 5.76 -11.85
N CYS A 146 1.68 6.33 -11.35
CA CYS A 146 3.03 5.96 -11.78
C CYS A 146 3.33 4.47 -11.53
N ASN A 147 2.86 3.91 -10.41
CA ASN A 147 3.03 2.47 -10.10
C ASN A 147 2.26 1.59 -11.09
N ILE A 148 1.03 1.97 -11.45
CA ILE A 148 0.21 1.27 -12.44
C ILE A 148 0.88 1.30 -13.82
N ILE A 149 1.39 2.46 -14.25
CA ILE A 149 2.09 2.61 -15.53
C ILE A 149 3.34 1.71 -15.57
N ALA A 150 4.16 1.75 -14.50
CA ALA A 150 5.36 0.91 -14.41
C ALA A 150 5.03 -0.58 -14.46
N GLY A 151 4.07 -1.04 -13.64
CA GLY A 151 3.66 -2.45 -13.59
C GLY A 151 3.00 -2.93 -14.89
N GLY A 152 2.25 -2.06 -15.57
CA GLY A 152 1.67 -2.35 -16.88
C GLY A 152 2.75 -2.51 -17.96
N TYR A 153 3.73 -1.60 -17.99
CA TYR A 153 4.85 -1.65 -18.92
C TYR A 153 5.71 -2.91 -18.73
N GLU A 154 6.04 -3.24 -17.47
CA GLU A 154 6.79 -4.45 -17.14
C GLU A 154 6.06 -5.73 -17.58
N LEU A 155 4.74 -5.79 -17.38
CA LEU A 155 3.92 -6.91 -17.83
C LEU A 155 3.91 -7.05 -19.36
N CYS A 156 3.84 -5.94 -20.10
CA CYS A 156 3.95 -5.94 -21.56
C CYS A 156 5.34 -6.43 -22.02
N LYS A 157 6.41 -5.97 -21.38
CA LYS A 157 7.78 -6.39 -21.68
C LYS A 157 7.98 -7.90 -21.46
N LEU A 158 7.49 -8.42 -20.34
CA LEU A 158 7.53 -9.86 -20.04
C LEU A 158 6.76 -10.69 -21.08
N GLN A 159 5.60 -10.21 -21.53
CA GLN A 159 4.82 -10.87 -22.60
C GLN A 159 5.57 -10.86 -23.93
N GLN A 160 6.28 -9.78 -24.26
CA GLN A 160 7.05 -9.66 -25.50
C GLN A 160 8.29 -10.58 -25.49
N GLN A 161 8.99 -10.69 -24.37
CA GLN A 161 10.11 -11.63 -24.22
C GLN A 161 9.67 -13.08 -24.40
N GLN A 162 8.50 -13.45 -23.90
CA GLN A 162 7.93 -14.79 -24.10
C GLN A 162 7.62 -15.11 -25.56
N ARG A 163 7.15 -14.12 -26.33
CA ARG A 163 6.86 -14.29 -27.77
C ARG A 163 8.14 -14.40 -28.62
N THR A 164 9.24 -13.82 -28.15
CA THR A 164 10.50 -13.75 -28.91
C THR A 164 11.41 -14.97 -28.68
N GLY A 165 11.09 -15.82 -27.69
CA GLY A 165 11.52 -17.23 -27.64
C GLY A 165 13.01 -17.46 -27.41
N GLU A 166 13.49 -17.30 -26.17
CA GLU A 166 14.80 -17.82 -25.78
C GLU A 166 14.66 -19.25 -25.22
N LYS A 167 15.03 -20.23 -26.05
CA LYS A 167 15.02 -21.68 -25.75
C LYS A 167 16.21 -22.08 -24.89
N VAL A 168 16.18 -21.80 -23.60
CA VAL A 168 17.01 -22.55 -22.64
C VAL A 168 16.13 -22.78 -21.39
N ASP A 169 16.17 -23.96 -20.78
CA ASP A 169 15.45 -24.41 -19.56
C ASP A 169 13.96 -24.05 -19.40
N ALA A 170 13.13 -24.59 -20.30
CA ALA A 170 11.69 -24.29 -20.38
C ALA A 170 10.90 -24.55 -19.08
N VAL A 171 11.11 -25.69 -18.40
CA VAL A 171 10.23 -26.10 -17.28
C VAL A 171 10.42 -25.25 -16.02
N SER A 172 11.67 -24.99 -15.64
CA SER A 172 12.02 -24.15 -14.48
C SER A 172 11.63 -22.70 -14.71
N ARG A 173 11.96 -22.16 -15.89
CA ARG A 173 11.61 -20.77 -16.27
C ARG A 173 10.11 -20.55 -16.39
N HIS A 174 9.35 -21.49 -16.95
CA HIS A 174 7.89 -21.34 -17.03
C HIS A 174 7.24 -21.26 -15.64
N ARG A 175 7.72 -22.06 -14.67
CA ARG A 175 7.20 -22.01 -13.30
C ARG A 175 7.55 -20.68 -12.61
N HIS A 176 8.79 -20.20 -12.73
CA HIS A 176 9.20 -18.90 -12.19
C HIS A 176 8.45 -17.73 -12.85
N MET A 177 8.32 -17.71 -14.18
CA MET A 177 7.59 -16.67 -14.91
C MET A 177 6.09 -16.62 -14.57
N THR A 178 5.46 -17.78 -14.32
CA THR A 178 4.04 -17.81 -13.95
C THR A 178 3.84 -17.22 -12.55
N ILE A 179 4.78 -17.44 -11.64
CA ILE A 179 4.76 -16.87 -10.29
C ILE A 179 5.01 -15.36 -10.34
N GLU A 180 6.01 -14.89 -11.10
CA GLU A 180 6.26 -13.45 -11.29
C GLU A 180 5.04 -12.74 -11.90
N ARG A 181 4.44 -13.32 -12.94
CA ARG A 181 3.25 -12.75 -13.58
C ARG A 181 2.06 -12.63 -12.62
N LYS A 182 1.76 -13.67 -11.86
CA LYS A 182 0.67 -13.64 -10.86
C LYS A 182 0.92 -12.56 -9.81
N PHE A 183 2.18 -12.33 -9.47
CA PHE A 183 2.58 -11.32 -8.51
C PHE A 183 2.45 -9.90 -9.06
N SER A 184 2.93 -9.64 -10.28
CA SER A 184 2.74 -8.35 -10.96
C SER A 184 1.25 -8.04 -11.16
N GLN A 185 0.44 -9.05 -11.48
CA GLN A 185 -1.02 -8.90 -11.56
C GLN A 185 -1.64 -8.57 -10.21
N LEU A 186 -1.20 -9.24 -9.13
CA LEU A 186 -1.65 -8.94 -7.78
C LEU A 186 -1.26 -7.53 -7.34
N GLN A 187 -0.05 -7.07 -7.69
CA GLN A 187 0.43 -5.72 -7.44
C GLN A 187 -0.44 -4.69 -8.18
N LEU A 188 -0.70 -4.89 -9.48
CA LEU A 188 -1.59 -4.01 -10.25
C LEU A 188 -3.01 -3.96 -9.68
N PHE A 189 -3.55 -5.10 -9.27
CA PHE A 189 -4.88 -5.15 -8.64
C PHE A 189 -4.90 -4.41 -7.30
N SER A 190 -3.84 -4.55 -6.51
CA SER A 190 -3.64 -3.78 -5.27
C SER A 190 -3.55 -2.28 -5.56
N ASP A 191 -2.83 -1.87 -6.61
CA ASP A 191 -2.68 -0.47 -7.00
C ASP A 191 -4.00 0.14 -7.47
N LEU A 192 -4.84 -0.61 -8.19
CA LEU A 192 -6.20 -0.18 -8.54
C LEU A 192 -7.07 0.03 -7.30
N CYS A 193 -6.99 -0.86 -6.31
CA CYS A 193 -7.67 -0.67 -5.03
C CYS A 193 -7.16 0.58 -4.30
N ASP A 194 -5.85 0.82 -4.32
CA ASP A 194 -5.26 2.01 -3.72
C ASP A 194 -5.64 3.30 -4.46
N LEU A 195 -5.84 3.25 -5.78
CA LEU A 195 -6.32 4.38 -6.56
C LEU A 195 -7.75 4.77 -6.15
N ILE A 196 -8.63 3.80 -5.89
CA ILE A 196 -9.99 4.07 -5.37
C ILE A 196 -9.92 4.79 -4.01
N ILE A 197 -8.99 4.38 -3.14
CA ILE A 197 -8.82 4.99 -1.83
C ILE A 197 -8.26 6.40 -1.97
N ALA A 198 -7.22 6.58 -2.78
CA ALA A 198 -6.55 7.87 -2.99
C ALA A 198 -7.47 8.91 -3.62
N THR A 199 -8.38 8.50 -4.49
CA THR A 199 -9.36 9.39 -5.14
C THR A 199 -10.58 9.69 -4.28
N SER A 200 -10.82 8.95 -3.19
CA SER A 200 -12.01 9.16 -2.35
C SER A 200 -12.13 10.56 -1.73
N PRO A 201 -11.05 11.24 -1.27
CA PRO A 201 -11.15 12.59 -0.70
C PRO A 201 -11.31 13.68 -1.76
N LEU A 202 -11.01 13.38 -3.02
CA LEU A 202 -11.14 14.32 -4.14
C LEU A 202 -12.59 14.52 -4.59
N LEU A 203 -13.53 13.74 -4.04
CA LEU A 203 -14.97 13.77 -4.36
C LEU A 203 -15.32 13.59 -5.86
N ILE A 204 -14.34 13.22 -6.70
CA ILE A 204 -14.55 12.96 -8.13
C ILE A 204 -15.56 11.83 -8.33
N VAL A 205 -15.53 10.81 -7.46
CA VAL A 205 -16.53 9.74 -7.41
C VAL A 205 -16.96 9.50 -5.98
N ARG A 206 -18.27 9.58 -5.72
CA ARG A 206 -18.86 9.27 -4.42
C ARG A 206 -18.86 7.75 -4.17
N MET A 207 -17.76 7.25 -3.62
CA MET A 207 -17.65 5.85 -3.19
C MET A 207 -18.21 5.67 -1.77
N SER A 208 -18.91 4.56 -1.55
CA SER A 208 -19.38 4.22 -0.21
C SER A 208 -18.21 3.82 0.70
N ASP A 209 -18.32 4.12 2.01
CA ASP A 209 -17.30 3.73 3.00
C ASP A 209 -17.02 2.22 3.02
N GLY A 210 -18.02 1.40 2.68
CA GLY A 210 -17.87 -0.05 2.57
C GLY A 210 -16.91 -0.46 1.45
N VAL A 211 -17.05 0.14 0.26
CA VAL A 211 -16.17 -0.13 -0.88
C VAL A 211 -14.74 0.30 -0.56
N ILE A 212 -14.56 1.51 -0.01
CA ILE A 212 -13.25 2.03 0.39
C ILE A 212 -12.60 1.11 1.45
N GLY A 213 -13.40 0.63 2.41
CA GLY A 213 -12.96 -0.33 3.41
C GLY A 213 -12.47 -1.65 2.81
N ILE A 214 -13.26 -2.26 1.91
CA ILE A 214 -12.88 -3.52 1.24
C ILE A 214 -11.62 -3.32 0.38
N CYS A 215 -11.54 -2.27 -0.43
CA CYS A 215 -10.36 -1.97 -1.23
C CYS A 215 -9.11 -1.85 -0.37
N GLY A 216 -9.20 -1.17 0.79
CA GLY A 216 -8.07 -1.03 1.70
C GLY A 216 -7.67 -2.33 2.40
N ILE A 217 -8.61 -3.24 2.67
CA ILE A 217 -8.31 -4.58 3.20
C ILE A 217 -7.58 -5.39 2.14
N ILE A 218 -8.11 -5.45 0.91
CA ILE A 218 -7.54 -6.23 -0.19
C ILE A 218 -6.12 -5.74 -0.52
N SER A 219 -5.92 -4.43 -0.69
CA SER A 219 -4.59 -3.89 -1.03
C SER A 219 -3.56 -4.11 0.07
N THR A 220 -3.99 -4.09 1.33
CA THR A 220 -3.11 -4.40 2.48
C THR A 220 -2.71 -5.86 2.49
N ILE A 221 -3.66 -6.78 2.29
CA ILE A 221 -3.37 -8.22 2.24
C ILE A 221 -2.44 -8.55 1.07
N ALA A 222 -2.72 -8.00 -0.12
CA ALA A 222 -1.86 -8.13 -1.28
C ALA A 222 -0.42 -7.65 -0.97
N SER A 223 -0.28 -6.46 -0.38
CA SER A 223 1.02 -5.91 0.03
C SER A 223 1.75 -6.74 1.09
N MET A 224 1.03 -7.50 1.92
CA MET A 224 1.62 -8.42 2.89
C MET A 224 2.14 -9.69 2.21
N CYS A 225 1.32 -10.32 1.36
CA CYS A 225 1.73 -11.48 0.55
C CYS A 225 2.95 -11.13 -0.31
N ILE A 226 2.95 -9.93 -0.88
CA ILE A 226 4.05 -9.41 -1.71
C ILE A 226 5.35 -9.31 -0.91
N SER A 227 5.26 -8.72 0.28
CA SER A 227 6.42 -8.57 1.16
C SER A 227 6.96 -9.89 1.71
N GLN A 228 6.12 -10.91 1.89
CA GLN A 228 6.57 -12.22 2.34
C GLN A 228 7.38 -12.94 1.26
N LYS A 229 6.95 -12.88 0.00
CA LYS A 229 7.70 -13.43 -1.13
C LYS A 229 9.10 -12.84 -1.24
N ASN A 230 9.22 -11.50 -1.14
CA ASN A 230 10.52 -10.83 -1.24
C ASN A 230 11.46 -11.23 -0.09
N ARG A 231 10.93 -11.52 1.11
CA ARG A 231 11.75 -12.06 2.22
C ARG A 231 12.21 -13.49 1.95
N SER A 232 11.34 -14.34 1.38
CA SER A 232 11.71 -15.73 1.06
C SER A 232 12.73 -15.85 -0.08
N GLN A 233 12.99 -14.79 -0.85
CA GLN A 233 14.04 -14.76 -1.88
C GLN A 233 15.40 -14.31 -1.34
N LEU A 234 15.44 -13.65 -0.17
CA LEU A 234 16.66 -13.15 0.46
C LEU A 234 17.26 -14.14 1.49
N ASN A 235 16.47 -15.15 1.90
CA ASN A 235 16.86 -16.21 2.82
C ASN A 235 16.99 -17.54 2.06
#